data_AF-A0A1I1WQG8-F1
#
_entry.id   AF-A0A1I1WQG8-F1
#
_cell.length_a   1.000
_cell.length_b   1.000
_cell.length_c   1.000
_cell.angle_alpha   90.00
_cell.angle_beta   90.00
_cell.angle_gamma   90.00
#
_symmetry.space_group_name_H-M   'P 1'
#
loop_
_entity.id
_entity.type
_entity.pdbx_description
1 polymer ?
#
loop_
_entity_poly.entity_id
_entity_poly.type
_entity_poly.pdbx_seq_one_letter_code
_entity_poly.pdbx_strand_id
1 'polypeptide(L)'
;MPACRPALFVAAALFGGLWSSTASAACYVVYGANQQVVYRSQTPPVDLAQPLHQTLPRVAPGATLVFSLDTSECQLEINRLPAGASVPGSRVGLAPSDNVPRLVRPARS
;
A
#
# COMPACT_ATOMS: atom_id res chain seq x y z
N MET A 1 24.75 12.30 -46.07
CA MET A 1 24.30 10.91 -45.89
C MET A 1 25.49 10.03 -45.51
N PRO A 2 25.68 9.65 -44.24
CA PRO A 2 26.47 8.47 -43.89
C PRO A 2 25.54 7.31 -43.50
N ALA A 3 25.91 6.13 -44.00
CA ALA A 3 25.14 4.92 -44.03
C ALA A 3 24.87 4.30 -42.65
N CYS A 4 23.68 3.70 -42.55
CA CYS A 4 23.23 2.83 -41.48
C CYS A 4 24.17 1.59 -41.40
N ARG A 5 24.70 1.27 -40.21
CA ARG A 5 25.37 -0.01 -39.92
C ARG A 5 24.52 -0.79 -38.89
N PRO A 6 23.58 -1.64 -39.31
CA PRO A 6 22.72 -2.39 -38.41
C PRO A 6 23.15 -3.87 -38.41
N ALA A 7 23.88 -4.34 -37.39
CA ALA A 7 24.08 -5.80 -37.24
C ALA A 7 24.57 -6.33 -35.89
N LEU A 8 24.93 -5.50 -34.89
CA LEU A 8 25.52 -6.03 -33.64
C LEU A 8 24.84 -5.57 -32.34
N PHE A 9 23.65 -4.96 -32.41
CA PHE A 9 22.91 -4.50 -31.22
C PHE A 9 21.54 -5.18 -31.06
N VAL A 10 21.34 -6.39 -31.58
CA VAL A 10 20.05 -7.09 -31.47
C VAL A 10 19.96 -7.99 -30.23
N ALA A 11 21.08 -8.34 -29.57
CA ALA A 11 21.06 -9.28 -28.43
C ALA A 11 20.91 -8.64 -27.03
N ALA A 12 21.14 -7.33 -26.88
CA ALA A 12 21.16 -6.69 -25.55
C ALA A 12 19.89 -5.87 -25.21
N ALA A 13 18.97 -5.68 -26.16
CA ALA A 13 17.81 -4.80 -25.97
C ALA A 13 16.59 -5.49 -25.32
N LEU A 14 16.63 -6.80 -25.07
CA LEU A 14 15.48 -7.56 -24.57
C LEU A 14 15.31 -7.52 -23.03
N PHE A 15 16.22 -6.92 -22.28
CA PHE A 15 16.19 -6.92 -20.80
C PHE A 15 15.55 -5.68 -20.15
N GLY A 16 15.14 -4.67 -20.91
CA GLY A 16 14.73 -3.37 -20.36
C GLY A 16 13.23 -3.18 -20.05
N GLY A 17 12.40 -4.22 -20.15
CA GLY A 17 10.94 -4.05 -20.21
C GLY A 17 10.12 -4.37 -18.94
N LEU A 18 10.73 -4.81 -17.85
CA LEU A 18 9.97 -5.36 -16.71
C LEU A 18 9.64 -4.33 -15.63
N TRP A 19 9.08 -3.18 -16.01
CA TRP A 19 8.53 -2.21 -15.04
C TRP A 19 7.01 -2.35 -15.04
N SER A 20 6.50 -3.26 -14.21
CA SER A 20 5.07 -3.37 -13.96
C SER A 20 4.58 -2.09 -13.28
N SER A 21 3.67 -1.36 -13.93
CA SER A 21 3.01 -0.20 -13.32
C SER A 21 2.30 -0.63 -12.05
N THR A 22 2.71 -0.10 -10.91
CA THR A 22 1.98 -0.29 -9.65
C THR A 22 0.67 0.48 -9.76
N ALA A 23 -0.47 -0.20 -9.60
CA ALA A 23 -1.76 0.47 -9.54
C ALA A 23 -1.87 1.16 -8.17
N SER A 24 -1.57 2.46 -8.11
CA SER A 24 -1.75 3.28 -6.91
C SER A 24 -3.12 3.93 -6.93
N ALA A 25 -3.96 3.63 -5.94
CA ALA A 25 -5.14 4.43 -5.64
C ALA A 25 -4.82 5.41 -4.51
N ALA A 26 -5.50 6.56 -4.52
CA ALA A 26 -5.43 7.53 -3.44
C ALA A 26 -6.24 7.08 -2.21
N CYS A 27 -7.29 6.27 -2.42
CA CYS A 27 -8.14 5.77 -1.36
C CYS A 27 -8.71 4.39 -1.71
N TYR A 28 -8.55 3.42 -0.80
CA TYR A 28 -9.09 2.06 -0.91
C TYR A 28 -10.31 1.94 -0.02
N VAL A 29 -11.47 1.67 -0.62
CA VAL A 29 -12.73 1.49 0.11
C VAL A 29 -13.21 0.06 -0.05
N VAL A 30 -13.55 -0.61 1.06
CA VAL A 30 -14.17 -1.93 1.04
C VAL A 30 -15.60 -1.80 1.52
N TYR A 31 -16.53 -2.18 0.65
CA TYR A 31 -17.94 -2.34 0.97
C TYR A 31 -18.20 -3.78 1.36
N GLY A 32 -18.80 -4.00 2.53
CA GLY A 32 -19.27 -5.32 2.96
C GLY A 32 -20.44 -5.80 2.11
N ALA A 33 -20.89 -7.03 2.36
CA ALA A 33 -22.01 -7.63 1.62
C ALA A 33 -23.33 -6.83 1.70
N ASN A 34 -23.53 -6.03 2.75
CA ASN A 34 -24.70 -5.15 2.91
C ASN A 34 -24.42 -3.71 2.43
N GLN A 35 -23.41 -3.51 1.57
CA GLN A 35 -22.98 -2.21 1.03
C GLN A 35 -22.50 -1.18 2.08
N GLN A 36 -22.21 -1.61 3.30
CA GLN A 36 -21.64 -0.76 4.34
C GLN A 36 -20.12 -0.64 4.19
N VAL A 37 -19.56 0.55 4.45
CA VAL A 37 -18.09 0.73 4.45
C VAL A 37 -17.49 0.03 5.67
N VAL A 38 -16.73 -1.04 5.41
CA VAL A 38 -16.00 -1.81 6.43
C VAL A 38 -14.52 -1.47 6.47
N TYR A 39 -13.99 -0.91 5.38
CA TYR A 39 -12.62 -0.41 5.33
C TYR A 39 -12.52 0.84 4.45
N ARG A 40 -11.70 1.79 4.86
CA ARG A 40 -11.35 3.00 4.12
C ARG A 40 -10.00 3.51 4.59
N SER A 41 -8.97 3.42 3.75
CA SER A 41 -7.62 3.94 4.03
C SER A 41 -6.85 4.19 2.74
N GLN A 42 -5.81 5.02 2.81
CA GLN A 42 -4.84 5.21 1.71
C GLN A 42 -3.91 4.01 1.55
N THR A 43 -3.91 3.08 2.53
CA THR A 43 -3.16 1.83 2.45
C THR A 43 -4.09 0.72 1.99
N PRO A 44 -3.69 -0.15 1.04
CA PRO A 44 -4.52 -1.27 0.65
C PRO A 44 -4.61 -2.29 1.79
N PRO A 45 -5.80 -2.88 2.05
CA PRO A 45 -5.95 -3.89 3.09
C PRO A 45 -5.34 -5.23 2.70
N VAL A 46 -5.32 -5.55 1.39
CA VAL A 46 -4.80 -6.80 0.84
C VAL A 46 -3.54 -6.56 0.03
N ASP A 47 -2.77 -7.62 -0.21
CA ASP A 47 -1.66 -7.58 -1.15
C ASP A 47 -2.21 -7.48 -2.59
N LEU A 48 -1.77 -6.43 -3.29
CA LEU A 48 -2.17 -6.08 -4.65
C LEU A 48 -1.29 -6.78 -5.70
N ALA A 49 -0.21 -7.46 -5.29
CA ALA A 49 0.62 -8.24 -6.19
C ALA A 49 -0.10 -9.52 -6.68
N GLN A 50 -1.12 -9.98 -5.95
CA GLN A 50 -1.94 -11.14 -6.29
C GLN A 50 -3.33 -10.72 -6.77
N PRO A 51 -4.03 -11.61 -7.49
CA PRO A 51 -5.39 -11.33 -7.95
C PRO A 51 -6.35 -11.06 -6.78
N LEU A 52 -7.08 -9.95 -6.84
CA LEU A 52 -7.98 -9.51 -5.76
C LEU A 52 -9.04 -10.55 -5.39
N HIS A 53 -9.58 -11.28 -6.36
CA HIS A 53 -10.57 -12.34 -6.10
C HIS A 53 -10.01 -13.50 -5.28
N GLN A 54 -8.68 -13.60 -5.11
CA GLN A 54 -8.03 -14.62 -4.28
C GLN A 54 -7.68 -14.10 -2.89
N THR A 55 -7.35 -12.80 -2.77
CA THR A 55 -6.89 -12.20 -1.51
C THR A 55 -8.02 -11.54 -0.74
N LEU A 56 -8.92 -10.81 -1.41
CA LEU A 56 -10.01 -10.09 -0.79
C LEU A 56 -11.01 -10.97 -0.02
N PRO A 57 -11.45 -12.13 -0.54
CA PRO A 57 -12.37 -12.99 0.21
C PRO A 57 -11.80 -13.53 1.52
N ARG A 58 -10.46 -13.56 1.68
CA ARG A 58 -9.80 -14.00 2.92
C ARG A 58 -9.95 -13.00 4.06
N VAL A 59 -10.06 -11.72 3.73
CA VAL A 59 -10.17 -10.62 4.71
C VAL A 59 -11.59 -10.09 4.85
N ALA A 60 -12.38 -10.14 3.79
CA ALA A 60 -13.74 -9.65 3.73
C ALA A 60 -14.56 -10.47 2.69
N PRO A 61 -15.16 -11.60 3.09
CA PRO A 61 -15.91 -12.46 2.17
C PRO A 61 -17.17 -11.75 1.64
N GLY A 62 -17.40 -11.83 0.33
CA GLY A 62 -18.53 -11.17 -0.34
C GLY A 62 -18.43 -9.65 -0.39
N ALA A 63 -17.29 -9.07 -0.01
CA ALA A 63 -17.07 -7.64 -0.09
C ALA A 63 -16.65 -7.18 -1.49
N THR A 64 -16.78 -5.89 -1.74
CA THR A 64 -16.30 -5.22 -2.96
C THR A 64 -15.27 -4.18 -2.58
N LEU A 65 -14.07 -4.25 -3.17
CA LEU A 65 -13.05 -3.22 -3.03
C LEU A 65 -13.07 -2.27 -4.22
N VAL A 66 -13.07 -0.99 -3.91
CA VAL A 66 -13.08 0.13 -4.85
C VAL A 66 -11.80 0.93 -4.69
N PHE A 67 -11.16 1.22 -5.81
CA PHE A 67 -10.00 2.07 -5.92
C PHE A 67 -10.47 3.48 -6.32
N SER A 68 -10.31 4.44 -5.42
CA SER A 68 -10.61 5.86 -5.70
C SER A 68 -9.32 6.67 -5.87
N LEU A 69 -9.37 7.67 -6.74
CA LEU A 69 -8.31 8.66 -6.92
C LEU A 69 -8.52 9.91 -6.06
N ASP A 70 -9.67 10.02 -5.39
CA ASP A 70 -9.96 11.10 -4.46
C ASP A 70 -9.37 10.79 -3.07
N THR A 71 -8.59 11.72 -2.53
CA THR A 71 -8.00 11.63 -1.18
C THR A 71 -8.96 12.04 -0.08
N SER A 72 -9.97 12.84 -0.40
CA SER A 72 -10.95 13.42 0.53
C SER A 72 -11.77 12.33 1.22
N GLU A 73 -12.11 11.28 0.48
CA GLU A 73 -12.78 10.08 1.02
C GLU A 73 -11.99 9.43 2.17
N CYS A 74 -10.66 9.43 2.10
CA CYS A 74 -9.79 8.79 3.09
C CYS A 74 -9.38 9.69 4.27
N GLN A 75 -9.92 10.91 4.36
CA GLN A 75 -9.64 11.83 5.48
C GLN A 75 -10.04 11.23 6.84
N LEU A 76 -11.09 10.39 6.83
CA LEU A 76 -11.53 9.64 8.01
C LEU A 76 -11.32 8.14 7.76
N GLU A 77 -10.26 7.60 8.35
CA GLU A 77 -9.92 6.18 8.23
C GLU A 77 -10.96 5.29 8.93
N ILE A 78 -11.36 4.22 8.25
CA ILE A 78 -12.27 3.21 8.81
C ILE A 78 -11.57 1.86 8.67
N ASN A 79 -11.41 1.12 9.75
CA ASN A 79 -10.89 -0.24 9.70
C ASN A 79 -11.70 -1.14 10.62
N ARG A 80 -12.66 -1.86 10.04
CA ARG A 80 -13.47 -2.90 10.70
C ARG A 80 -13.14 -4.29 10.15
N LEU A 81 -11.98 -4.45 9.53
CA LEU A 81 -11.51 -5.76 9.08
C LEU A 81 -11.04 -6.59 10.29
N PRO A 82 -11.09 -7.93 10.22
CA PRO A 82 -10.54 -8.80 11.24
C PRO A 82 -9.05 -8.47 11.50
N ALA A 83 -8.63 -8.48 12.77
CA ALA A 83 -7.24 -8.25 13.14
C ALA A 83 -6.34 -9.32 12.48
N GLY A 84 -5.52 -8.91 11.51
CA GLY A 84 -4.71 -9.82 10.69
C GLY A 84 -4.96 -9.69 9.17
N ALA A 85 -6.03 -9.00 8.78
CA ALA A 85 -6.33 -8.71 7.39
C ALA A 85 -5.37 -7.69 6.76
N SER A 86 -4.89 -6.72 7.52
CA SER A 86 -4.01 -5.65 7.03
C SER A 86 -2.59 -6.17 6.79
N VAL A 87 -2.09 -6.03 5.55
CA VAL A 87 -0.68 -6.28 5.25
C VAL A 87 0.19 -5.39 6.17
N PRO A 88 1.11 -5.97 6.95
CA PRO A 88 2.08 -5.20 7.73
C PRO A 88 3.10 -4.57 6.77
N GLY A 89 2.76 -3.45 6.18
CA GLY A 89 3.57 -2.85 5.11
C GLY A 89 3.25 -1.41 4.79
N SER A 90 2.90 -0.59 5.79
CA SER A 90 3.03 0.88 5.71
C SER A 90 2.79 1.57 7.06
N ARG A 91 3.28 1.00 8.16
CA ARG A 91 3.51 1.81 9.36
C ARG A 91 4.82 2.56 9.18
N VAL A 92 4.83 3.63 8.37
CA VAL A 92 5.74 4.76 8.64
C VAL A 92 5.12 5.54 9.80
N GLY A 93 4.97 4.85 10.93
CA GLY A 93 4.80 5.51 12.21
C GLY A 93 6.21 5.80 12.69
N LEU A 94 6.57 7.08 12.78
CA LEU A 94 7.62 7.49 13.69
C LEU A 94 7.36 6.76 15.02
N ALA A 95 8.28 5.91 15.45
CA ALA A 95 8.22 5.36 16.80
C ALA A 95 8.12 6.52 17.79
N PRO A 96 7.27 6.47 18.83
CA PRO A 96 7.36 7.40 19.94
C PRO A 96 8.77 7.27 20.52
N SER A 97 9.55 8.34 20.40
CA SER A 97 10.88 8.44 21.00
C SER A 97 10.72 8.60 22.51
N ASP A 98 10.34 7.53 23.21
CA ASP A 98 10.09 7.51 24.65
C ASP A 98 11.10 6.62 25.39
N ASN A 99 12.38 6.75 25.04
CA ASN A 99 13.45 6.20 25.87
C ASN A 99 14.69 7.09 25.83
N VAL A 100 14.52 8.35 26.23
CA VAL A 100 15.65 9.14 26.72
C VAL A 100 15.59 9.07 28.25
N PRO A 101 16.51 8.34 28.93
CA PRO A 101 16.59 8.40 30.37
C PRO A 101 16.86 9.84 30.79
N ARG A 102 15.88 10.46 31.46
CA ARG A 102 15.96 11.81 32.00
C ARG A 102 17.10 11.86 33.00
N LEU A 103 18.23 12.46 32.62
CA LEU A 103 19.37 12.67 33.51
C LEU A 103 18.89 13.51 34.71
N VAL A 104 18.78 12.89 35.88
CA VAL A 104 18.38 13.58 37.11
C VAL A 104 19.53 14.48 37.53
N ARG A 105 19.31 15.80 37.49
CA ARG A 105 20.29 16.79 37.95
C ARG A 105 20.45 16.65 39.48
N PRO A 106 21.67 16.41 40.01
CA PRO A 106 21.84 16.27 41.45
C PRO A 106 21.59 17.61 42.16
N ALA A 107 20.93 17.54 43.31
CA ALA A 107 20.76 18.67 44.22
C ALA A 107 22.12 19.04 44.83
N ARG A 108 22.46 20.32 44.76
CA ARG A 108 23.68 20.90 45.34
C ARG A 108 23.41 21.17 46.82
N SER A 109 24.22 20.58 47.71
CA SER A 109 24.30 20.97 49.12
C SER A 109 24.91 22.36 49.31
#